data_AF-A0A3E1NSF3-F1
#
_entry.id   AF-A0A3E1NSF3-F1
#
_cell.length_a   1.000
_cell.length_b   1.000
_cell.length_c   1.000
_cell.angle_alpha   90.00
_cell.angle_beta   90.00
_cell.angle_gamma   90.00
#
_symmetry.space_group_name_H-M   'P 1'
#
loop_
_entity.id
_entity.type
_entity.pdbx_description
1 polymer ?
#
loop_
_entity_poly.entity_id
_entity_poly.type
_entity_poly.pdbx_seq_one_letter_code
_entity_poly.pdbx_strand_id
1 'polypeptide(L)'
;MNVIAIDVDIICPVCSRKAVLSADCEITGYMFRPKKITGKASCIHCGYSHPKLTVVNADFYYQFPVGDRMFYARNKENLIALRDFFKEHSKWDDASCLDFPKTFYVHRDEIVRKIESLL
;
A
#
# COMPACT_ATOMS: atom_id res chain seq x y z
N MET A 1 8.34 7.49 -20.40
CA MET A 1 8.06 7.29 -18.97
C MET A 1 6.56 7.31 -18.81
N ASN A 2 5.95 6.24 -18.28
CA ASN A 2 4.50 6.18 -18.08
C ASN A 2 4.17 6.68 -16.69
N VAL A 3 3.56 7.86 -16.62
CA VAL A 3 2.97 8.41 -15.39
C VAL A 3 1.56 7.88 -15.28
N ILE A 4 1.22 7.29 -14.14
CA ILE A 4 -0.15 6.83 -13.86
C ILE A 4 -0.75 7.66 -12.72
N ALA A 5 -2.01 8.03 -12.89
CA ALA A 5 -2.82 8.53 -11.80
C ALA A 5 -3.15 7.36 -10.87
N ILE A 6 -2.99 7.58 -9.57
CA ILE A 6 -3.25 6.61 -8.53
C ILE A 6 -4.03 7.27 -7.39
N ASP A 7 -4.86 6.46 -6.73
CA ASP A 7 -5.45 6.82 -5.45
C ASP A 7 -4.83 5.97 -4.34
N VAL A 8 -4.41 6.66 -3.28
CA VAL A 8 -3.84 6.06 -2.08
C VAL A 8 -4.74 6.39 -0.89
N ASP A 9 -5.21 5.36 -0.19
CA ASP A 9 -5.85 5.47 1.10
C ASP A 9 -4.77 5.79 2.16
N ILE A 10 -4.85 6.98 2.73
CA ILE A 10 -3.93 7.48 3.76
C ILE A 10 -4.65 7.72 5.09
N ILE A 11 -3.89 7.82 6.16
CA ILE A 11 -4.36 8.27 7.47
C ILE A 11 -4.50 9.79 7.42
N CYS A 12 -5.70 10.31 7.69
CA CYS A 12 -5.93 11.75 7.70
C CYS A 12 -5.09 12.42 8.81
N PRO A 13 -4.29 13.45 8.49
CA PRO A 13 -3.45 14.12 9.49
C PRO A 13 -4.25 14.93 10.52
N VAL A 14 -5.56 15.15 10.29
CA VAL A 14 -6.43 15.94 11.17
C VAL A 14 -7.26 15.04 12.08
N CYS A 15 -7.92 14.02 11.54
CA CYS A 15 -8.88 13.20 12.30
C CYS A 15 -8.46 11.74 12.47
N SER A 16 -7.28 11.34 11.97
CA SER A 16 -6.76 9.97 12.00
C SER A 16 -7.65 8.90 11.35
N ARG A 17 -8.74 9.29 10.68
CA ARG A 17 -9.58 8.39 9.88
C ARG A 17 -9.04 8.27 8.46
N LYS A 18 -9.57 7.31 7.70
CA LYS A 18 -9.21 7.13 6.29
C LYS A 18 -9.47 8.41 5.48
N ALA A 19 -8.50 8.77 4.66
CA ALA A 19 -8.56 9.85 3.67
C ALA A 19 -7.98 9.34 2.35
N VAL A 20 -8.22 10.07 1.27
CA VAL A 20 -7.72 9.72 -0.07
C VAL A 20 -6.69 10.75 -0.51
N LEU A 21 -5.58 10.26 -1.06
CA LEU A 21 -4.57 11.03 -1.77
C LEU A 21 -4.56 10.61 -3.24
N SER A 22 -4.99 11.52 -4.12
CA SER A 22 -4.88 11.34 -5.56
C SER A 22 -3.54 11.92 -6.04
N ALA A 23 -2.70 11.09 -6.62
CA ALA A 23 -1.34 11.44 -7.01
C ALA A 23 -0.99 10.91 -8.39
N ASP A 24 -0.04 11.58 -9.04
CA ASP A 24 0.62 11.07 -10.25
C ASP A 24 1.93 10.40 -9.84
N CYS A 25 2.13 9.16 -10.25
CA CYS A 25 3.34 8.43 -9.91
C CYS A 25 3.99 7.82 -11.14
N GLU A 26 5.31 7.91 -11.18
CA GLU A 26 6.14 7.19 -12.14
C GLU A 26 6.27 5.73 -11.70
N ILE A 27 5.95 4.81 -12.60
CA ILE A 27 6.16 3.37 -12.34
C ILE A 27 7.62 3.03 -12.62
N THR A 28 8.39 2.73 -11.57
CA THR A 28 9.70 2.09 -11.70
C THR A 28 9.57 0.61 -11.31
N GLY A 29 9.25 -0.27 -12.27
CA GLY A 29 9.10 -1.72 -12.07
C GLY A 29 7.71 -2.17 -11.57
N TYR A 30 7.57 -3.46 -11.24
CA TYR A 30 6.31 -4.07 -10.77
C TYR A 30 5.97 -3.71 -9.32
N MET A 31 6.96 -3.30 -8.52
CA MET A 31 6.76 -2.82 -7.16
C MET A 31 6.57 -1.31 -7.09
N PHE A 32 5.35 -0.91 -6.76
CA PHE A 32 5.07 0.44 -6.30
C PHE A 32 5.69 0.68 -4.92
N ARG A 33 6.92 1.22 -4.87
CA ARG A 33 7.59 1.70 -3.64
C ARG A 33 8.07 3.14 -3.75
N PRO A 34 7.23 4.13 -4.08
CA PRO A 34 7.65 5.51 -3.93
C PRO A 34 7.88 5.79 -2.44
N LYS A 35 9.13 6.11 -2.08
CA LYS A 35 9.48 6.53 -0.71
C LYS A 35 8.68 7.74 -0.24
N LYS A 36 8.22 8.56 -1.20
CA LYS A 36 7.38 9.74 -1.01
C LYS A 36 6.42 9.86 -2.18
N ILE A 37 5.15 10.13 -1.91
CA ILE A 37 4.12 10.42 -2.91
C ILE A 37 3.60 11.82 -2.64
N THR A 38 3.44 12.63 -3.68
CA THR A 38 2.83 13.97 -3.54
C THR A 38 1.59 14.06 -4.40
N GLY A 39 0.48 14.51 -3.80
CA GLY A 39 -0.81 14.56 -4.48
C GLY A 39 -1.83 15.44 -3.76
N LYS A 40 -3.05 15.47 -4.29
CA LYS A 40 -4.18 16.16 -3.64
C LYS A 40 -4.81 15.23 -2.62
N ALA A 41 -4.89 15.67 -1.37
CA ALA A 41 -5.50 14.91 -0.28
C ALA A 41 -6.91 15.44 0.04
N SER A 42 -7.82 14.54 0.36
CA SER A 42 -9.15 14.88 0.88
C SER A 42 -9.67 13.86 1.88
N CYS A 43 -10.39 14.31 2.91
CA CYS A 43 -11.00 13.46 3.93
C CYS A 43 -12.50 13.75 4.04
N ILE A 44 -13.32 12.75 3.75
CA ILE A 44 -14.79 12.85 3.84
C ILE A 44 -15.29 12.99 5.29
N HIS A 45 -14.49 12.59 6.28
CA HIS A 45 -14.94 12.55 7.67
C HIS A 45 -14.82 13.90 8.39
N CYS A 46 -13.80 14.70 8.07
CA CYS A 46 -13.56 15.99 8.73
C CYS A 46 -13.52 17.18 7.75
N GLY A 47 -13.69 16.94 6.45
CA GLY A 47 -13.63 17.99 5.43
C GLY A 47 -12.21 18.47 5.11
N TYR A 48 -11.17 17.86 5.68
CA TYR A 48 -9.79 18.20 5.33
C TYR A 48 -9.54 18.06 3.83
N SER A 49 -8.90 19.07 3.25
CA SER A 49 -8.52 19.13 1.84
C SER A 49 -7.18 19.84 1.72
N HIS A 50 -6.24 19.24 0.99
CA HIS A 50 -4.91 19.81 0.79
C HIS A 50 -4.47 19.60 -0.66
N PRO A 51 -4.11 20.67 -1.39
CA PRO A 51 -3.87 20.59 -2.84
C PRO A 51 -2.58 19.83 -3.20
N LYS A 52 -1.59 19.79 -2.29
CA LYS A 52 -0.28 19.19 -2.55
C LYS A 52 0.33 18.59 -1.27
N LEU A 53 -0.26 17.52 -0.76
CA LEU A 53 0.24 16.80 0.41
C LEU A 53 1.32 15.81 -0.02
N THR A 54 2.45 15.79 0.68
CA THR A 54 3.47 14.74 0.54
C THR A 54 3.34 13.75 1.67
N VAL A 55 3.23 12.46 1.33
CA VAL A 55 3.12 11.35 2.28
C VAL A 55 4.25 10.34 2.08
N VAL A 56 4.57 9.61 3.14
CA VAL A 56 5.46 8.44 3.13
C VAL A 56 4.64 7.16 3.39
N ASN A 57 5.26 5.99 3.25
CA ASN A 57 4.57 4.71 3.47
C ASN A 57 3.92 4.61 4.87
N ALA A 58 4.51 5.25 5.89
CA ALA A 58 3.98 5.27 7.25
C ALA A 58 2.63 6.01 7.38
N ASP A 59 2.27 6.84 6.38
CA ASP A 59 0.99 7.54 6.36
C ASP A 59 -0.10 6.72 5.65
N PHE A 60 0.21 5.53 5.15
CA PHE A 60 -0.77 4.70 4.44
C PHE A 60 -1.77 4.12 5.43
N TYR A 61 -3.03 4.05 5.02
CA TYR A 61 -4.10 3.52 5.86
C TYR A 61 -3.97 2.00 6.04
N TYR A 62 -3.66 1.27 4.97
CA TYR A 62 -3.43 -0.17 5.03
C TYR A 62 -1.96 -0.47 5.23
N GLN A 63 -1.56 -0.55 6.49
CA GLN A 63 -0.23 -0.95 6.88
C GLN A 63 -0.26 -1.85 8.12
N PHE A 64 0.63 -2.83 8.18
CA PHE A 64 0.79 -3.70 9.35
C PHE A 64 2.18 -4.36 9.38
N PRO A 65 2.70 -4.68 10.58
CA PRO A 65 3.96 -5.38 10.72
C PRO A 65 3.85 -6.84 10.26
N VAL A 66 4.93 -7.36 9.69
CA VAL A 66 5.12 -8.76 9.25
C VAL A 66 6.57 -9.13 9.52
N GLY A 67 6.82 -9.88 10.60
CA GLY A 67 8.18 -10.16 11.07
C GLY A 67 8.96 -8.87 11.37
N ASP A 68 10.08 -8.68 10.66
CA ASP A 68 10.97 -7.52 10.78
C ASP A 68 10.61 -6.35 9.83
N ARG A 69 9.53 -6.47 9.05
CA ARG A 69 9.18 -5.52 7.99
C ARG A 69 7.75 -5.02 8.14
N MET A 70 7.50 -3.85 7.53
CA MET A 70 6.16 -3.32 7.38
C MET A 70 5.59 -3.65 6.00
N PHE A 71 4.37 -4.17 6.00
CA PHE A 71 3.56 -4.40 4.82
C PHE A 71 2.69 -3.18 4.54
N TYR A 72 2.51 -2.83 3.28
CA TYR A 72 1.74 -1.67 2.84
C TYR A 72 0.88 -2.02 1.64
N ALA A 73 -0.32 -1.48 1.58
CA ALA A 73 -1.16 -1.47 0.39
C ALA A 73 -1.65 -0.05 0.11
N ARG A 74 -1.74 0.31 -1.17
CA ARG A 74 -2.15 1.66 -1.58
C ARG A 74 -3.62 1.94 -1.25
N ASN A 75 -4.50 0.99 -1.50
CA ASN A 75 -5.93 1.12 -1.35
C ASN A 75 -6.57 -0.27 -1.19
N LYS A 76 -7.88 -0.34 -1.03
CA LYS A 76 -8.60 -1.61 -0.82
C LYS A 76 -8.41 -2.60 -1.97
N GLU A 77 -8.44 -2.13 -3.22
CA GLU A 77 -8.26 -2.99 -4.40
C GLU A 77 -6.86 -3.61 -4.45
N ASN A 78 -5.83 -2.80 -4.17
CA ASN A 78 -4.46 -3.27 -4.08
C ASN A 78 -4.28 -4.25 -2.92
N LEU A 79 -4.96 -4.04 -1.79
CA LEU A 79 -4.94 -4.97 -0.66
C LEU A 79 -5.54 -6.33 -1.04
N ILE A 80 -6.64 -6.35 -1.79
CA ILE A 80 -7.28 -7.57 -2.32
C ILE A 80 -6.35 -8.28 -3.30
N ALA A 81 -5.77 -7.57 -4.27
CA ALA A 81 -4.84 -8.14 -5.22
C ALA A 81 -3.61 -8.76 -4.54
N LEU A 82 -3.10 -8.13 -3.47
CA LEU A 82 -2.01 -8.66 -2.66
C LEU A 82 -2.42 -9.94 -1.90
N ARG A 83 -3.63 -9.98 -1.32
CA ARG A 83 -4.15 -11.19 -0.68
C ARG A 83 -4.19 -12.35 -1.66
N ASP A 84 -4.74 -12.13 -2.85
CA ASP A 84 -4.92 -13.17 -3.86
C ASP A 84 -3.56 -13.64 -4.38
N PHE A 85 -2.61 -12.73 -4.59
CA PHE A 85 -1.22 -13.06 -4.89
C PHE A 85 -0.59 -13.99 -3.84
N PHE A 86 -0.69 -13.68 -2.54
CA PHE A 86 -0.12 -14.52 -1.48
C PHE A 86 -0.89 -15.83 -1.25
N LYS A 87 -2.16 -15.92 -1.66
CA LYS A 87 -2.94 -17.16 -1.65
C LYS A 87 -2.52 -18.10 -2.78
N GLU A 88 -2.36 -17.57 -3.99
CA GLU A 88 -2.11 -18.35 -5.20
C GLU A 88 -0.63 -18.72 -5.37
N HIS A 89 0.28 -17.79 -5.05
CA HIS A 89 1.71 -17.99 -5.21
C HIS A 89 2.37 -18.47 -3.92
N SER A 90 2.47 -19.80 -3.79
CA SER A 90 2.95 -20.46 -2.57
C SER A 90 4.48 -20.57 -2.42
N LYS A 91 5.26 -20.31 -3.48
CA LYS A 91 6.71 -20.54 -3.46
C LYS A 91 7.50 -19.30 -3.80
N TRP A 92 8.45 -18.99 -2.92
CA TRP A 92 9.62 -18.19 -3.26
C TRP A 92 10.42 -18.98 -4.30
N ASP A 93 10.41 -18.53 -5.54
CA ASP A 93 11.23 -19.08 -6.61
C ASP A 93 12.33 -18.07 -6.95
N ASP A 94 13.58 -18.53 -6.93
CA ASP A 94 14.77 -17.70 -7.15
C ASP A 94 14.77 -17.04 -8.53
N ALA A 95 14.03 -17.57 -9.51
CA ALA A 95 13.84 -16.95 -10.83
C ALA A 95 12.79 -15.81 -10.84
N SER A 96 11.88 -15.80 -9.86
CA SER A 96 10.78 -14.82 -9.70
C SER A 96 10.99 -13.87 -8.50
N CYS A 97 12.23 -13.82 -7.99
CA CYS A 97 12.73 -13.09 -6.82
C CYS A 97 12.56 -11.55 -6.82
N LEU A 98 11.66 -10.97 -7.62
CA LEU A 98 11.68 -9.53 -7.89
C LEU A 98 10.66 -8.69 -7.10
N ASP A 99 9.61 -9.28 -6.50
CA ASP A 99 8.51 -8.42 -6.03
C ASP A 99 8.26 -8.35 -4.52
N PHE A 100 8.79 -9.22 -3.67
CA PHE A 100 8.67 -9.03 -2.20
C PHE A 100 9.90 -9.52 -1.42
N PRO A 101 10.15 -8.99 -0.20
CA PRO A 101 11.18 -9.53 0.67
C PRO A 101 10.87 -10.96 1.08
N LYS A 102 11.91 -11.79 1.27
CA LYS A 102 11.78 -13.18 1.73
C LYS A 102 10.88 -13.33 2.97
N THR A 103 10.95 -12.38 3.92
CA THR A 103 10.09 -12.34 5.12
C THR A 103 8.60 -12.46 4.75
N PHE A 104 8.12 -11.82 3.69
CA PHE A 104 6.70 -11.85 3.34
C PHE A 104 6.26 -13.22 2.82
N TYR A 105 7.13 -13.94 2.12
CA TYR A 105 6.84 -15.32 1.71
C TYR A 105 6.83 -16.28 2.90
N VAL A 106 7.75 -16.09 3.86
CA VAL A 106 7.79 -16.89 5.11
C VAL A 106 6.51 -16.67 5.93
N HIS A 107 6.02 -15.43 5.99
CA HIS A 107 4.84 -15.03 6.75
C HIS A 107 3.56 -14.92 5.90
N ARG A 108 3.48 -15.59 4.74
CA ARG A 108 2.36 -15.40 3.80
C ARG A 108 0.99 -15.68 4.43
N ASP A 109 0.87 -16.72 5.25
CA ASP A 109 -0.41 -17.12 5.84
C ASP A 109 -0.86 -16.08 6.88
N GLU A 110 0.09 -15.46 7.57
CA GLU A 110 -0.15 -14.33 8.48
C GLU A 110 -0.61 -13.10 7.69
N ILE A 111 0.06 -12.77 6.58
CA ILE A 111 -0.33 -11.68 5.68
C ILE A 111 -1.78 -11.88 5.19
N VAL A 112 -2.10 -13.06 4.67
CA VAL A 112 -3.44 -13.36 4.14
C VAL A 112 -4.50 -13.20 5.23
N ARG A 113 -4.31 -13.81 6.41
CA ARG A 113 -5.25 -13.66 7.54
C ARG A 113 -5.39 -12.21 7.98
N LYS A 114 -4.29 -11.46 8.03
CA LYS A 114 -4.31 -10.05 8.43
C LYS A 114 -5.09 -9.22 7.42
N ILE A 115 -4.88 -9.44 6.12
CA ILE A 115 -5.66 -8.77 5.08
C ILE A 115 -7.14 -9.12 5.20
N GLU A 116 -7.50 -10.39 5.38
CA GLU A 116 -8.90 -10.82 5.55
C GLU A 116 -9.59 -10.15 6.75
N SER A 117 -8.84 -9.87 7.84
CA SER A 117 -9.38 -9.14 9.00
C SER A 117 -9.61 -7.64 8.76
N LEU A 118 -9.03 -7.07 7.71
CA LEU A 118 -9.12 -5.65 7.35
C LEU A 118 -10.15 -5.34 6.26
N LEU A 119 -10.68 -6.37 5.58
CA LEU A 119 -11.59 -6.24 4.44
C LEU A 119 -13.06 -6.14 4.84
#